data_AF-A0A2E0Q3J2-F1
#
_entry.id   AF-A0A2E0Q3J2-F1
#
_cell.length_a   1.000
_cell.length_b   1.000
_cell.length_c   1.000
_cell.angle_alpha   90.00
_cell.angle_beta   90.00
_cell.angle_gamma   90.00
#
_symmetry.space_group_name_H-M   'P 1'
#
loop_
_entity.id
_entity.type
_entity.pdbx_description
1 polymer ?
#
loop_
_entity_poly.entity_id
_entity_poly.type
_entity_poly.pdbx_seq_one_letter_code
_entity_poly.pdbx_strand_id
1 'polypeptide(L)'
;MFEPLLDTIPSEFDIDGIGGRPTVTIPLAVSEDGYQWVALEVRLWPCHWRGVACHEFKFAIIHFDHEVGEPAVIFDRNMAAGYIESVRRFVMPLVCAAARSLIDAVQPDVIYRATYVCRPAQNALAKHHMVTEAIENLGYKTAQSETDGHGRVFWVMTRNGDK
;
A
#
# COMPACT_ATOMS: atom_id res chain seq x y z
N MET A 1 -17.33 18.06 -3.80
CA MET A 1 -16.27 17.88 -2.77
C MET A 1 -16.27 16.42 -2.31
N PHE A 2 -15.21 15.92 -1.65
CA PHE A 2 -15.18 14.55 -1.07
C PHE A 2 -15.33 14.58 0.45
N GLU A 3 -16.37 13.94 0.95
CA GLU A 3 -16.68 13.79 2.37
C GLU A 3 -16.04 12.51 2.94
N PRO A 4 -15.34 12.58 4.08
CA PRO A 4 -14.76 11.41 4.73
C PRO A 4 -15.79 10.35 5.11
N LEU A 5 -15.48 9.09 4.85
CA LEU A 5 -16.22 7.92 5.34
C LEU A 5 -15.64 7.35 6.64
N LEU A 6 -14.50 7.88 7.08
CA LEU A 6 -13.79 7.45 8.28
C LEU A 6 -13.47 8.65 9.18
N ASP A 7 -13.71 8.49 10.46
CA ASP A 7 -13.33 9.45 11.52
C ASP A 7 -12.08 8.98 12.30
N THR A 8 -11.79 7.68 12.26
CA THR A 8 -10.73 6.99 13.01
C THR A 8 -10.10 5.88 12.16
N ILE A 9 -8.95 5.36 12.62
CA ILE A 9 -8.28 4.21 11.99
C ILE A 9 -8.92 2.93 12.56
N PRO A 10 -9.49 2.05 11.71
CA PRO A 10 -10.03 0.77 12.17
C PRO A 10 -8.97 -0.08 12.88
N SER A 11 -9.37 -0.82 13.90
CA SER A 11 -8.52 -1.79 14.58
C SER A 11 -8.38 -3.11 13.81
N GLU A 12 -9.34 -3.41 12.93
CA GLU A 12 -9.44 -4.63 12.15
C GLU A 12 -9.74 -4.29 10.69
N PHE A 13 -9.31 -5.17 9.79
CA PHE A 13 -9.53 -5.02 8.34
C PHE A 13 -10.02 -6.34 7.77
N ASP A 14 -10.99 -6.26 6.86
CA ASP A 14 -11.39 -7.39 6.04
C ASP A 14 -10.28 -7.69 5.02
N ILE A 15 -9.75 -8.91 5.07
CA ILE A 15 -8.69 -9.38 4.16
C ILE A 15 -9.31 -10.31 3.12
N ASP A 16 -9.33 -9.86 1.88
CA ASP A 16 -9.79 -10.65 0.75
C ASP A 16 -8.65 -11.47 0.13
N GLY A 17 -8.98 -12.61 -0.48
CA GLY A 17 -8.05 -13.34 -1.34
C GLY A 17 -6.89 -14.04 -0.61
N ILE A 18 -7.06 -14.40 0.67
CA ILE A 18 -6.09 -15.19 1.43
C ILE A 18 -5.75 -16.49 0.68
N GLY A 19 -4.46 -16.82 0.58
CA GLY A 19 -3.96 -17.97 -0.18
C GLY A 19 -3.79 -17.74 -1.69
N GLY A 20 -4.18 -16.56 -2.20
CA GLY A 20 -4.04 -16.18 -3.60
C GLY A 20 -3.48 -14.78 -3.75
N ARG A 21 -4.34 -13.76 -3.72
CA ARG A 21 -3.96 -12.34 -3.85
C ARG A 21 -4.49 -11.51 -2.68
N PRO A 22 -3.90 -11.67 -1.48
CA PRO A 22 -4.28 -10.95 -0.28
C PRO A 22 -4.38 -9.43 -0.49
N THR A 23 -5.56 -8.87 -0.19
CA THR A 23 -5.85 -7.45 -0.40
C THR A 23 -6.74 -6.92 0.72
N VAL A 24 -6.49 -5.69 1.15
CA VAL A 24 -7.34 -4.92 2.05
C VAL A 24 -7.81 -3.69 1.28
N THR A 25 -9.13 -3.47 1.23
CA THR A 25 -9.73 -2.29 0.59
C THR A 25 -10.49 -1.48 1.64
N ILE A 26 -10.15 -0.20 1.75
CA ILE A 26 -10.65 0.68 2.79
C ILE A 26 -11.34 1.88 2.13
N PRO A 27 -12.67 2.03 2.26
CA PRO A 27 -13.36 3.23 1.82
C PRO A 27 -12.82 4.45 2.55
N LEU A 28 -12.42 5.50 1.83
CA LEU A 28 -11.88 6.73 2.41
C LEU A 28 -12.89 7.86 2.38
N ALA A 29 -13.50 8.11 1.23
CA ALA A 29 -14.36 9.27 1.01
C ALA A 29 -15.37 9.02 -0.11
N VAL A 30 -16.43 9.81 -0.12
CA VAL A 30 -17.48 9.82 -1.14
C VAL A 30 -17.71 11.25 -1.63
N SER A 31 -18.06 11.45 -2.89
CA SER A 31 -18.48 12.75 -3.38
C SER A 31 -19.81 13.18 -2.75
N GLU A 32 -20.05 14.49 -2.66
CA GLU A 32 -21.31 15.06 -2.11
C GLU A 32 -22.59 14.51 -2.79
N ASP A 33 -22.50 14.16 -4.07
CA ASP A 33 -23.61 13.59 -4.85
C ASP A 33 -23.71 12.06 -4.76
N GLY A 34 -22.75 11.39 -4.12
CA GLY A 34 -22.70 9.93 -3.98
C GLY A 34 -22.23 9.17 -5.22
N TYR A 35 -21.91 9.84 -6.33
CA TYR A 35 -21.56 9.20 -7.60
C TYR A 35 -20.09 8.77 -7.71
N GLN A 36 -19.23 9.29 -6.85
CA GLN A 36 -17.83 8.94 -6.84
C GLN A 36 -17.41 8.52 -5.45
N TRP A 37 -16.59 7.49 -5.35
CA TRP A 37 -16.00 7.09 -4.09
C TRP A 37 -14.52 6.80 -4.26
N VAL A 38 -13.80 6.96 -3.17
CA VAL A 38 -12.35 6.85 -3.11
C VAL A 38 -12.02 5.81 -2.05
N ALA A 39 -11.15 4.87 -2.40
CA ALA A 39 -10.66 3.84 -1.50
C ALA A 39 -9.14 3.89 -1.42
N LEU A 40 -8.61 3.40 -0.30
CA LEU A 40 -7.24 2.93 -0.19
C LEU A 40 -7.25 1.43 -0.40
N GLU A 41 -6.37 0.97 -1.27
CA GLU A 41 -6.13 -0.44 -1.45
C GLU A 41 -4.69 -0.77 -1.04
N VAL A 42 -4.53 -1.83 -0.26
CA VAL A 42 -3.24 -2.38 0.18
C VAL A 42 -3.18 -3.84 -0.21
N ARG A 43 -2.12 -4.26 -0.89
CA ARG A 43 -1.97 -5.57 -1.51
C ARG A 43 -0.68 -6.24 -1.05
N LEU A 44 -0.73 -7.54 -0.84
CA LEU A 44 0.42 -8.40 -0.56
C LEU A 44 0.32 -9.65 -1.43
N TRP A 45 0.83 -9.59 -2.66
CA TRP A 45 0.58 -10.61 -3.68
C TRP A 45 1.80 -11.48 -3.93
N PRO A 46 1.65 -12.80 -4.13
CA PRO A 46 2.75 -13.67 -4.53
C PRO A 46 3.41 -13.20 -5.82
N CYS A 47 4.75 -13.18 -5.84
CA CYS A 47 5.54 -12.88 -7.02
C CYS A 47 6.90 -13.61 -6.97
N HIS A 48 7.73 -13.36 -7.98
CA HIS A 48 9.12 -13.82 -7.99
C HIS A 48 10.04 -12.63 -8.15
N TRP A 49 10.98 -12.47 -7.22
CA TRP A 49 12.06 -11.49 -7.33
C TRP A 49 13.37 -12.23 -7.56
N ARG A 50 13.98 -12.02 -8.73
CA ARG A 50 15.21 -12.72 -9.17
C ARG A 50 15.17 -14.25 -8.99
N GLY A 51 14.01 -14.85 -9.24
CA GLY A 51 13.80 -16.30 -9.11
C GLY A 51 13.45 -16.78 -7.70
N VAL A 52 13.46 -15.90 -6.69
CA VAL A 52 13.04 -16.22 -5.32
C VAL A 52 11.55 -15.94 -5.18
N ALA A 53 10.78 -16.94 -4.72
CA ALA A 53 9.38 -16.77 -4.37
C ALA A 53 9.25 -15.79 -3.20
N CYS A 54 8.43 -14.76 -3.36
CA CYS A 54 8.21 -13.73 -2.35
C CYS A 54 6.82 -13.12 -2.49
N HIS A 55 6.49 -12.17 -1.62
CA HIS A 55 5.25 -11.40 -1.72
C HIS A 55 5.57 -9.94 -2.01
N GLU A 56 4.97 -9.38 -3.06
CA GLU A 56 5.07 -7.97 -3.38
C GLU A 56 4.06 -7.16 -2.57
N PHE A 57 4.56 -6.22 -1.77
CA PHE A 57 3.74 -5.23 -1.07
C PHE A 57 3.53 -3.99 -1.95
N LYS A 58 2.26 -3.61 -2.15
CA LYS A 58 1.85 -2.40 -2.87
C LYS A 58 0.66 -1.73 -2.19
N PHE A 59 0.50 -0.42 -2.42
CA PHE A 59 -0.73 0.29 -2.11
C PHE A 59 -1.06 1.32 -3.20
N ALA A 60 -2.34 1.61 -3.36
CA ALA A 60 -2.85 2.57 -4.34
C ALA A 60 -4.11 3.27 -3.81
N ILE A 61 -4.39 4.45 -4.34
CA ILE A 61 -5.72 5.05 -4.21
C ILE A 61 -6.57 4.54 -5.36
N ILE A 62 -7.77 4.06 -5.06
CA ILE A 62 -8.76 3.67 -6.04
C ILE A 62 -9.78 4.80 -6.10
N HIS A 63 -10.03 5.32 -7.29
CA HIS A 63 -11.13 6.22 -7.55
C HIS A 63 -12.15 5.49 -8.42
N PHE A 64 -13.40 5.49 -7.99
CA PHE A 64 -14.50 4.93 -8.75
C PHE A 64 -15.47 6.05 -9.09
N ASP A 65 -15.87 6.07 -10.36
CA ASP A 65 -16.88 6.96 -10.90
C ASP A 65 -18.01 6.10 -11.48
N HIS A 66 -19.22 6.25 -10.92
CA HIS A 66 -20.39 5.50 -11.34
C HIS A 66 -20.76 5.71 -12.82
N GLU A 67 -20.40 6.84 -13.43
CA GLU A 67 -20.66 7.11 -14.85
C GLU A 67 -19.69 6.40 -15.78
N VAL A 68 -18.43 6.23 -15.35
CA VAL A 68 -17.36 5.60 -16.14
C VAL A 68 -17.40 4.07 -15.98
N GLY A 69 -17.80 3.57 -14.80
CA GLY A 69 -17.99 2.16 -14.50
C GLY A 69 -16.71 1.36 -14.22
N GLU A 70 -15.54 1.82 -14.66
CA GLU A 70 -14.24 1.21 -14.36
C GLU A 70 -13.46 1.99 -13.29
N PRO A 71 -12.93 1.32 -12.24
CA PRO A 71 -12.14 1.98 -11.21
C PRO A 71 -10.76 2.39 -11.74
N ALA A 72 -10.38 3.65 -11.49
CA ALA A 72 -9.04 4.15 -11.75
C ALA A 72 -8.10 3.82 -10.57
N VAL A 73 -6.99 3.15 -10.88
CA VAL A 73 -5.92 2.84 -9.90
C VAL A 73 -4.85 3.92 -9.95
N ILE A 74 -4.71 4.67 -8.86
CA ILE A 74 -3.88 5.87 -8.77
C ILE A 74 -2.68 5.60 -7.84
N PHE A 75 -1.48 5.57 -8.42
CA PHE A 75 -0.21 5.47 -7.69
C PHE A 75 0.49 6.82 -7.51
N ASP A 76 0.13 7.80 -8.34
CA ASP A 76 0.73 9.13 -8.35
C ASP A 76 0.11 10.06 -7.30
N ARG A 77 0.97 10.76 -6.57
CA ARG A 77 0.55 11.66 -5.49
C ARG A 77 -0.23 12.87 -6.00
N ASN A 78 0.16 13.45 -7.13
CA ASN A 78 -0.45 14.66 -7.65
C ASN A 78 -1.84 14.35 -8.19
N MET A 79 -2.00 13.20 -8.86
CA MET A 79 -3.31 12.70 -9.25
C MET A 79 -4.21 12.41 -8.04
N ALA A 80 -3.67 11.75 -7.00
CA ALA A 80 -4.46 11.38 -5.83
C ALA A 80 -4.91 12.59 -4.98
N ALA A 81 -4.14 13.68 -4.97
CA ALA A 81 -4.37 14.82 -4.08
C ALA A 81 -5.77 15.45 -4.21
N GLY A 82 -6.33 15.49 -5.42
CA GLY A 82 -7.69 16.03 -5.64
C GLY A 82 -8.80 15.19 -4.98
N TYR A 83 -8.57 13.90 -4.75
CA TYR A 83 -9.57 12.97 -4.25
C TYR A 83 -9.48 12.74 -2.74
N ILE A 84 -8.29 12.89 -2.16
CA ILE A 84 -8.02 12.47 -0.78
C ILE A 84 -7.75 13.63 0.18
N GLU A 85 -7.88 14.90 -0.23
CA GLU A 85 -7.41 16.01 0.60
C GLU A 85 -8.08 16.04 1.98
N SER A 86 -9.38 15.76 2.08
CA SER A 86 -10.14 15.70 3.33
C SER A 86 -9.71 14.57 4.27
N VAL A 87 -9.12 13.51 3.72
CA VAL A 87 -8.74 12.25 4.40
C VAL A 87 -7.24 11.97 4.39
N ARG A 88 -6.44 12.90 3.85
CA ARG A 88 -5.00 12.75 3.59
C ARG A 88 -4.23 12.30 4.83
N ARG A 89 -4.60 12.83 6.00
CA ARG A 89 -4.00 12.50 7.30
C ARG A 89 -4.12 11.03 7.67
N PHE A 90 -5.13 10.33 7.16
CA PHE A 90 -5.39 8.92 7.48
C PHE A 90 -4.68 7.94 6.54
N VAL A 91 -4.30 8.36 5.33
CA VAL A 91 -3.83 7.44 4.28
C VAL A 91 -2.62 6.63 4.71
N MET A 92 -1.52 7.27 5.16
CA MET A 92 -0.32 6.51 5.56
C MET A 92 -0.50 5.69 6.83
N PRO A 93 -1.19 6.19 7.89
CA PRO A 93 -1.55 5.35 9.03
C PRO A 93 -2.38 4.11 8.64
N LEU A 94 -3.36 4.25 7.75
CA LEU A 94 -4.15 3.13 7.23
C LEU A 94 -3.30 2.15 6.43
N VAL A 95 -2.41 2.65 5.56
CA VAL A 95 -1.45 1.80 4.82
C VAL A 95 -0.63 0.95 5.80
N CYS A 96 -0.11 1.56 6.86
CA CYS A 96 0.72 0.84 7.84
C CYS A 96 -0.10 -0.19 8.65
N ALA A 97 -1.32 0.16 9.05
CA ALA A 97 -2.21 -0.74 9.80
C ALA A 97 -2.68 -1.93 8.96
N ALA A 98 -3.07 -1.68 7.70
CA ALA A 98 -3.44 -2.72 6.75
C ALA A 98 -2.23 -3.60 6.35
N ALA A 99 -1.04 -3.01 6.18
CA ALA A 99 0.19 -3.75 5.94
C ALA A 99 0.47 -4.74 7.07
N ARG A 100 0.34 -4.31 8.33
CA ARG A 100 0.50 -5.19 9.50
C ARG A 100 -0.48 -6.35 9.46
N SER A 101 -1.76 -6.06 9.23
CA SER A 101 -2.81 -7.07 9.18
C SER A 101 -2.59 -8.09 8.07
N LEU A 102 -2.22 -7.64 6.87
CA LEU A 102 -1.89 -8.51 5.74
C LEU A 102 -0.68 -9.40 6.02
N ILE A 103 0.40 -8.83 6.56
CA ILE A 103 1.64 -9.56 6.81
C ILE A 103 1.48 -10.56 7.96
N ASP A 104 0.73 -10.20 9.00
CA ASP A 104 0.45 -11.09 10.13
C ASP A 104 -0.43 -12.28 9.71
N ALA A 105 -1.40 -12.04 8.81
CA ALA A 105 -2.27 -13.09 8.26
C ALA A 105 -1.56 -14.01 7.25
N VAL A 106 -0.80 -13.44 6.32
CA VAL A 106 -0.16 -14.18 5.21
C VAL A 106 1.14 -14.84 5.66
N GLN A 107 1.85 -14.18 6.57
CA GLN A 107 3.11 -14.64 7.10
C GLN A 107 4.24 -14.92 6.08
N PRO A 108 4.52 -14.01 5.13
CA PRO A 108 5.49 -14.28 4.05
C PRO A 108 6.93 -14.41 4.56
N ASP A 109 7.73 -15.32 4.02
CA ASP A 109 9.16 -15.40 4.35
C ASP A 109 9.94 -14.18 3.83
N VAL A 110 9.58 -13.73 2.62
CA VAL A 110 10.22 -12.61 1.91
C VAL A 110 9.16 -11.63 1.42
N ILE A 111 9.36 -10.35 1.72
CA ILE A 111 8.56 -9.24 1.23
C ILE A 111 9.42 -8.41 0.28
N TYR A 112 8.96 -8.29 -0.96
CA TYR A 112 9.50 -7.36 -1.94
C TYR A 112 8.62 -6.11 -2.01
N ARG A 113 9.23 -4.95 -2.15
CA ARG A 113 8.49 -3.70 -2.40
C ARG A 113 9.38 -2.73 -3.17
N ALA A 114 8.76 -1.90 -4.01
CA ALA A 114 9.49 -0.91 -4.78
C ALA A 114 8.70 0.39 -4.92
N THR A 115 9.40 1.48 -5.21
CA THR A 115 8.75 2.72 -5.62
C THR A 115 8.11 2.53 -6.99
N TYR A 116 6.90 3.06 -7.15
CA TYR A 116 6.25 3.11 -8.47
C TYR A 116 6.99 4.05 -9.42
N VAL A 117 7.38 5.22 -8.90
CA VAL A 117 8.08 6.27 -9.65
C VAL A 117 9.58 5.95 -9.74
N CYS A 118 10.16 6.18 -10.92
CA CYS A 118 11.60 6.12 -11.16
C CYS A 118 12.29 7.37 -10.64
N ARG A 119 13.45 7.21 -9.99
CA ARG A 119 14.29 8.27 -9.42
C ARG A 119 13.48 9.20 -8.49
N PRO A 120 12.82 8.65 -7.46
CA PRO A 120 11.98 9.42 -6.58
C PRO A 120 12.80 10.49 -5.84
N ALA A 121 12.21 11.67 -5.65
CA ALA A 121 12.78 12.68 -4.76
C ALA A 121 12.82 12.16 -3.31
N GLN A 122 13.77 12.65 -2.50
CA GLN A 122 13.99 12.16 -1.13
C GLN A 122 12.73 12.24 -0.26
N ASN A 123 11.96 13.32 -0.40
CA ASN A 123 10.70 13.50 0.33
C ASN A 123 9.61 12.47 -0.06
N ALA A 124 9.65 11.91 -1.28
CA ALA A 124 8.74 10.87 -1.71
C ALA A 124 9.07 9.50 -1.08
N LEU A 125 10.28 9.32 -0.55
CA LEU A 125 10.70 8.12 0.19
C LEU A 125 10.15 8.09 1.62
N ALA A 126 9.69 9.21 2.19
CA ALA A 126 9.15 9.27 3.55
C ALA A 126 8.05 8.22 3.79
N LYS A 127 7.11 8.06 2.84
CA LYS A 127 6.05 7.04 2.91
C LYS A 127 6.60 5.61 2.92
N HIS A 128 7.69 5.37 2.21
CA HIS A 128 8.34 4.07 2.16
C HIS A 128 9.08 3.77 3.47
N HIS A 129 9.70 4.77 4.11
CA HIS A 129 10.28 4.60 5.44
C HIS A 129 9.23 4.25 6.50
N MET A 130 8.07 4.92 6.50
CA MET A 130 6.96 4.57 7.41
C MET A 130 6.51 3.10 7.25
N VAL A 131 6.36 2.66 6.00
CA VAL A 131 5.99 1.26 5.72
C VAL A 131 7.12 0.31 6.11
N THR A 132 8.40 0.66 5.91
CA THR A 132 9.53 -0.18 6.38
C THR A 132 9.44 -0.38 7.89
N GLU A 133 9.31 0.71 8.64
CA GLU A 133 9.21 0.67 10.10
C GLU A 133 8.00 -0.16 10.55
N ALA A 134 6.86 -0.03 9.88
CA ALA A 134 5.68 -0.83 10.18
C ALA A 134 5.91 -2.34 9.98
N ILE A 135 6.67 -2.72 8.94
CA ILE A 135 7.02 -4.11 8.63
C ILE A 135 8.11 -4.64 9.57
N GLU A 136 9.11 -3.83 9.91
CA GLU A 136 10.20 -4.19 10.84
C GLU A 136 9.67 -4.44 12.25
N ASN A 137 8.65 -3.68 12.68
CA ASN A 137 7.94 -3.90 13.94
C ASN A 137 7.22 -5.27 14.02
N LEU A 138 7.06 -5.98 12.90
CA LEU A 138 6.53 -7.35 12.84
C LEU A 138 7.64 -8.42 12.86
N GLY A 139 8.90 -8.04 13.08
CA GLY A 139 10.04 -8.95 13.14
C GLY A 139 10.76 -9.19 11.81
N TYR A 140 10.43 -8.42 10.77
CA TYR A 140 11.17 -8.45 9.51
C TYR A 140 12.40 -7.55 9.58
N LYS A 141 13.38 -7.79 8.71
CA LYS A 141 14.54 -6.89 8.54
C LYS A 141 14.76 -6.59 7.07
N THR A 142 15.22 -5.38 6.78
CA THR A 142 15.68 -5.01 5.42
C THR A 142 16.97 -5.77 5.10
N ALA A 143 16.89 -6.79 4.23
CA ALA A 143 18.05 -7.55 3.76
C ALA A 143 18.76 -6.84 2.61
N GLN A 144 18.00 -6.12 1.77
CA GLN A 144 18.54 -5.34 0.66
C GLN A 144 17.72 -4.07 0.43
N SER A 145 18.40 -2.98 0.09
CA SER A 145 17.79 -1.71 -0.31
C SER A 145 18.65 -1.03 -1.37
N GLU A 146 18.19 -1.04 -2.62
CA GLU A 146 18.98 -0.55 -3.77
C GLU A 146 18.09 0.17 -4.79
N THR A 147 18.71 0.70 -5.83
CA THR A 147 18.02 1.24 -7.01
C THR A 147 18.18 0.27 -8.18
N ASP A 148 17.08 -0.11 -8.83
CA ASP A 148 17.11 -1.01 -9.98
C ASP A 148 17.55 -0.28 -11.27
N GLY A 149 17.72 -1.04 -12.37
CA GLY A 149 18.11 -0.49 -13.67
C GLY A 149 17.10 0.50 -14.28
N HIS A 150 15.88 0.55 -13.76
CA HIS A 150 14.85 1.50 -14.16
C HIS A 150 14.83 2.74 -13.27
N GLY A 151 15.66 2.81 -12.23
CA GLY A 151 15.71 3.92 -11.29
C GLY A 151 14.71 3.80 -10.13
N ARG A 152 14.03 2.67 -9.95
CA ARG A 152 13.13 2.48 -8.80
C ARG A 152 13.95 2.09 -7.59
N VAL A 153 13.61 2.64 -6.44
CA VAL A 153 14.19 2.18 -5.17
C VAL A 153 13.38 0.98 -4.71
N PHE A 154 14.04 -0.11 -4.36
CA PHE A 154 13.38 -1.33 -3.88
C PHE A 154 13.95 -1.78 -2.54
N TRP A 155 13.14 -2.54 -1.82
CA TRP A 155 13.50 -3.18 -0.57
C TRP A 155 13.11 -4.66 -0.64
N VAL A 156 14.02 -5.51 -0.17
CA VAL A 156 13.76 -6.92 0.13
C VAL A 156 13.85 -7.08 1.63
N MET A 157 12.80 -7.60 2.23
CA MET A 157 12.69 -7.78 3.68
C MET A 157 12.43 -9.23 4.00
N THR A 158 13.15 -9.81 4.95
CA THR A 158 13.03 -11.22 5.33
C THR A 158 12.51 -11.37 6.75
N ARG A 159 11.71 -12.41 6.98
CA ARG A 159 11.22 -12.80 8.30
C ARG A 159 12.37 -13.46 9.04
N ASN A 160 12.89 -12.80 10.07
CA ASN A 160 14.19 -13.08 10.68
C ASN A 160 15.34 -12.66 9.74
N GLY A 161 16.25 -11.82 10.25
CA GLY A 161 17.53 -11.63 9.59
C GLY A 161 18.27 -12.94 9.66
N ASP A 162 18.40 -13.64 8.54
CA ASP A 162 19.09 -14.91 8.46
C ASP A 162 20.46 -14.80 9.17
N LYS A 163 20.63 -15.70 10.14
CA LYS A 163 21.92 -16.09 10.72
C LYS A 163 22.55 -17.16 9.84
#